data_AF-A0A7K4L1E1-F1
#
_entry.id   AF-A0A7K4L1E1-F1
#
_cell.length_a   1.000
_cell.length_b   1.000
_cell.length_c   1.000
_cell.angle_alpha   90.00
_cell.angle_beta   90.00
_cell.angle_gamma   90.00
#
_symmetry.space_group_name_H-M   'P 1'
#
loop_
_entity.id
_entity.type
_entity.pdbx_description
1 polymer ?
#
loop_
_entity_poly.entity_id
_entity_poly.type
_entity_poly.pdbx_seq_one_letter_code
_entity_poly.pdbx_strand_id
1 'polypeptide(L)'
;QIIGYRPGAGVPVSVDCKVQKGNESDLRSVDFYPGNGTFDLMYYPYYGKITHVNYTSPLVAMHFTDVKRNSVVPIQCSLNGKGIVNDLHSDRFLGRIIFTLNIGK
;
A
#
# COMPACT_ATOMS: atom_id res chain seq x y z
N GLN A 1 -3.17 9.10 9.49
CA GLN A 1 -4.53 8.76 9.96
C GLN A 1 -5.40 10.00 9.81
N ILE A 2 -6.67 9.84 9.44
CA ILE A 2 -7.60 10.95 9.17
C ILE A 2 -8.85 10.74 10.04
N ILE A 3 -9.25 11.76 10.80
CA ILE A 3 -10.41 11.67 11.70
C ILE A 3 -11.70 11.53 10.89
N GLY A 4 -12.56 10.58 11.25
CA GLY A 4 -13.84 10.34 10.60
C GLY A 4 -13.77 9.67 9.22
N TYR A 5 -12.57 9.36 8.73
CA TYR A 5 -12.40 8.82 7.38
C TYR A 5 -12.89 7.37 7.26
N ARG A 6 -13.63 7.09 6.18
CA ARG A 6 -14.13 5.76 5.82
C ARG A 6 -13.50 5.34 4.48
N PRO A 7 -12.53 4.42 4.49
CA PRO A 7 -11.87 3.98 3.27
C PRO A 7 -12.85 3.29 2.33
N GLY A 8 -12.64 3.43 1.00
CA GLY A 8 -13.44 2.73 -0.01
C GLY A 8 -14.94 3.02 0.02
N ALA A 9 -15.38 4.11 0.69
CA ALA A 9 -16.77 4.36 1.03
C ALA A 9 -17.44 3.22 1.85
N GLY A 10 -16.68 2.60 2.76
CA GLY A 10 -17.15 1.48 3.58
C GLY A 10 -16.88 0.10 3.00
N VAL A 11 -15.98 0.00 2.01
CA VAL A 11 -15.48 -1.25 1.44
C VAL A 11 -13.98 -1.35 1.77
N PRO A 12 -13.45 -2.53 2.17
CA PRO A 12 -12.04 -2.68 2.46
C PRO A 12 -11.19 -2.26 1.24
N VAL A 13 -10.13 -1.53 1.50
CA VAL A 13 -9.13 -1.17 0.48
C VAL A 13 -7.99 -2.17 0.53
N SER A 14 -7.39 -2.46 -0.62
CA SER A 14 -6.24 -3.38 -0.74
C SER A 14 -5.00 -2.66 -1.25
N VAL A 15 -3.84 -3.22 -0.96
CA VAL A 15 -2.55 -2.81 -1.55
C VAL A 15 -2.30 -3.66 -2.79
N ASP A 16 -1.82 -3.03 -3.85
CA ASP A 16 -1.23 -3.70 -5.01
C ASP A 16 0.11 -3.06 -5.36
N CYS A 17 1.06 -3.86 -5.85
CA CYS A 17 2.41 -3.41 -6.16
C CYS A 17 2.82 -3.82 -7.58
N LYS A 18 3.44 -2.90 -8.30
CA LYS A 18 3.94 -3.13 -9.67
C LYS A 18 5.26 -2.42 -9.91
N VAL A 19 5.95 -2.81 -10.99
CA VAL A 19 7.11 -2.06 -11.49
C VAL A 19 6.64 -0.67 -11.93
N GLN A 20 7.25 0.37 -11.37
CA GLN A 20 6.89 1.76 -11.67
C GLN A 20 7.37 2.16 -13.08
N LYS A 21 8.60 1.77 -13.42
CA LYS A 21 9.27 2.11 -14.69
C LYS A 21 10.21 0.97 -15.06
N GLY A 22 10.12 0.48 -16.29
CA GLY A 22 10.96 -0.62 -16.78
C GLY A 22 10.11 -1.81 -17.23
N ASN A 23 10.67 -3.00 -17.13
CA ASN A 23 10.01 -4.22 -17.57
C ASN A 23 9.17 -4.80 -16.42
N GLU A 24 7.87 -5.02 -16.64
CA GLU A 24 6.98 -5.60 -15.63
C GLU A 24 7.46 -6.98 -15.16
N SER A 25 8.15 -7.73 -16.02
CA SER A 25 8.71 -9.04 -15.66
C SER A 25 9.87 -8.99 -14.63
N ASP A 26 10.34 -7.80 -14.25
CA ASP A 26 11.32 -7.62 -13.17
C ASP A 26 10.69 -7.82 -11.77
N LEU A 27 9.35 -7.80 -11.65
CA LEU A 27 8.57 -8.16 -10.46
C LEU A 27 7.47 -9.15 -10.85
N ARG A 28 7.60 -10.42 -10.47
CA ARG A 28 6.67 -11.47 -10.90
C ARG A 28 5.62 -11.82 -9.85
N SER A 29 5.98 -11.81 -8.56
CA SER A 29 5.05 -12.14 -7.49
C SER A 29 5.33 -11.37 -6.20
N VAL A 30 4.25 -10.99 -5.54
CA VAL A 30 4.23 -10.35 -4.21
C VAL A 30 3.14 -11.03 -3.40
N ASP A 31 3.50 -11.53 -2.23
CA ASP A 31 2.54 -12.01 -1.25
C ASP A 31 2.21 -10.89 -0.25
N PHE A 32 0.97 -10.87 0.22
CA PHE A 32 0.51 -9.86 1.17
C PHE A 32 0.00 -10.51 2.46
N TYR A 33 0.26 -9.83 3.58
CA TYR A 33 -0.20 -10.26 4.90
C TYR A 33 -0.87 -9.08 5.63
N PRO A 34 -2.15 -9.19 6.02
CA PRO A 34 -3.06 -10.33 5.82
C PRO A 34 -3.34 -10.60 4.33
N GLY A 35 -3.86 -11.80 4.02
CA GLY A 35 -4.13 -12.21 2.63
C GLY A 35 -4.94 -11.16 1.87
N ASN A 36 -4.64 -10.99 0.58
CA ASN A 36 -5.15 -9.92 -0.30
C ASN A 36 -4.68 -8.49 0.03
N GLY A 37 -3.82 -8.31 1.04
CA GLY A 37 -3.25 -7.00 1.40
C GLY A 37 -4.30 -5.97 1.78
N THR A 38 -5.39 -6.41 2.42
CA THR A 38 -6.52 -5.57 2.78
C THR A 38 -6.37 -4.95 4.17
N PHE A 39 -6.97 -3.78 4.35
CA PHE A 39 -7.12 -3.14 5.65
C PHE A 39 -8.52 -3.42 6.19
N ASP A 40 -8.61 -4.07 7.34
CA ASP A 40 -9.89 -4.39 7.99
C ASP A 40 -10.64 -3.11 8.37
N LEU A 41 -11.94 -3.06 8.04
CA LEU A 41 -12.82 -1.94 8.32
C LEU A 41 -13.07 -1.74 9.82
N MET A 42 -12.81 -2.74 10.67
CA MET A 42 -12.93 -2.60 12.13
C MET A 42 -12.04 -1.49 12.71
N TYR A 43 -10.96 -1.12 12.01
CA TYR A 43 -10.07 -0.03 12.40
C TYR A 43 -10.57 1.36 11.99
N TYR A 44 -11.73 1.46 11.33
CA TYR A 44 -12.27 2.70 10.77
C TYR A 44 -13.73 2.94 11.19
N PRO A 45 -14.14 4.21 11.36
CA PRO A 45 -13.32 5.41 11.31
C PRO A 45 -12.52 5.62 12.60
N TYR A 46 -11.37 6.27 12.47
CA TYR A 46 -10.59 6.76 13.61
C TYR A 46 -11.17 8.09 14.10
N TYR A 47 -11.36 8.25 15.42
CA TYR A 47 -11.96 9.46 16.02
C TYR A 47 -10.96 10.38 16.74
N GLY A 48 -9.65 10.20 16.49
CA GLY A 48 -8.60 11.03 17.07
C GLY A 48 -8.01 10.47 18.36
N LYS A 49 -6.85 11.01 18.76
CA LYS A 49 -6.01 10.47 19.83
C LYS A 49 -6.67 10.58 21.21
N ILE A 50 -7.51 11.59 21.42
CA ILE A 50 -8.22 11.77 22.70
C ILE A 50 -9.27 10.67 22.88
N THR A 51 -10.04 10.39 21.83
CA THR A 51 -11.11 9.38 21.85
C THR A 51 -10.56 7.96 21.79
N HIS A 52 -9.57 7.71 20.92
CA HIS A 52 -8.93 6.40 20.78
C HIS A 52 -7.45 6.47 21.19
N VAL A 53 -7.18 6.56 22.49
CA VAL A 53 -5.84 6.74 23.06
C VAL A 53 -4.84 5.66 22.64
N ASN A 54 -5.31 4.40 22.60
CA ASN A 54 -4.48 3.23 22.26
C ASN A 54 -4.72 2.75 20.81
N TYR A 55 -5.21 3.63 19.93
CA TYR A 55 -5.40 3.27 18.53
C TYR A 55 -4.07 2.98 17.84
N THR A 56 -4.00 1.86 17.14
CA THR A 56 -2.88 1.49 16.27
C THR A 56 -3.39 1.39 14.84
N SER A 57 -2.68 2.03 13.90
CA SER A 57 -3.00 1.88 12.48
C SER A 57 -2.91 0.42 12.05
N PRO A 58 -3.85 -0.09 11.25
CA PRO A 58 -3.67 -1.39 10.61
C PRO A 58 -2.47 -1.33 9.66
N LEU A 59 -1.75 -2.45 9.56
CA LEU A 59 -0.56 -2.61 8.72
C LEU A 59 -0.78 -3.75 7.74
N VAL A 60 -0.15 -3.64 6.57
CA VAL A 60 -0.06 -4.70 5.58
C VAL A 60 1.43 -4.93 5.29
N ALA A 61 1.87 -6.17 5.40
CA ALA A 61 3.22 -6.57 4.98
C ALA A 61 3.19 -7.05 3.53
N MET A 62 4.26 -6.72 2.81
CA MET A 62 4.46 -7.09 1.41
C MET A 62 5.72 -7.96 1.34
N HIS A 63 5.59 -9.17 0.85
CA HIS A 63 6.68 -10.12 0.69
C HIS A 63 6.96 -10.32 -0.80
N PHE A 64 8.05 -9.72 -1.26
CA PHE A 64 8.51 -9.80 -2.63
C PHE A 64 9.15 -11.17 -2.88
N THR A 65 8.36 -12.14 -3.33
CA THR A 65 8.78 -13.54 -3.49
C THR A 65 9.58 -13.79 -4.76
N ASP A 66 9.29 -13.07 -5.84
CA ASP A 66 10.01 -13.16 -7.11
C ASP A 66 10.27 -11.77 -7.69
N VAL A 67 11.48 -11.27 -7.40
CA VAL A 67 12.03 -10.00 -7.91
C VAL A 67 13.40 -10.25 -8.53
N LYS A 68 13.66 -9.56 -9.62
CA LYS A 68 14.95 -9.60 -10.30
C LYS A 68 16.11 -9.17 -9.39
N ARG A 69 17.02 -10.10 -9.18
CA ARG A 69 18.24 -9.88 -8.37
C ARG A 69 19.32 -9.16 -9.15
N ASN A 70 20.27 -8.57 -8.42
CA ASN A 70 21.41 -7.82 -8.95
C ASN A 70 21.01 -6.66 -9.88
N SER A 71 19.82 -6.11 -9.67
CA SER A 71 19.32 -4.96 -10.42
C SER A 71 18.48 -4.06 -9.51
N VAL A 72 18.48 -2.77 -9.83
CA VAL A 72 17.63 -1.79 -9.15
C VAL A 72 16.25 -1.81 -9.81
N VAL A 73 15.24 -2.27 -9.09
CA VAL A 73 13.86 -2.35 -9.55
C VAL A 73 13.04 -1.25 -8.87
N PRO A 74 12.51 -0.26 -9.60
CA PRO A 74 11.62 0.75 -9.04
C PRO A 74 10.21 0.16 -8.90
N ILE A 75 9.70 0.10 -7.67
CA ILE A 75 8.40 -0.46 -7.32
C ILE A 75 7.46 0.66 -6.89
N GLN A 76 6.22 0.61 -7.39
CA GLN A 76 5.12 1.44 -6.92
C GLN A 76 4.07 0.54 -6.29
N CYS A 77 3.70 0.84 -5.05
CA CYS A 77 2.57 0.21 -4.38
C CYS A 77 1.46 1.24 -4.19
N SER A 78 0.22 0.89 -4.53
CA SER A 78 -0.93 1.79 -4.45
C SER A 78 -2.11 1.14 -3.75
N LEU A 79 -2.94 1.98 -3.13
CA LEU A 79 -4.20 1.58 -2.53
C LEU A 79 -5.28 1.47 -3.60
N ASN A 80 -6.02 0.37 -3.61
CA ASN A 80 -7.14 0.13 -4.50
C ASN A 80 -8.44 0.24 -3.73
N GLY A 81 -9.32 1.14 -4.18
CA GLY A 81 -10.66 1.28 -3.63
C GLY A 81 -11.35 2.56 -4.08
N LYS A 82 -12.67 2.62 -3.84
CA LYS A 82 -13.50 3.75 -4.24
C LYS A 82 -13.06 5.04 -3.53
N GLY A 83 -12.82 6.09 -4.31
CA GLY A 83 -12.43 7.40 -3.78
C GLY A 83 -10.97 7.52 -3.37
N ILE A 84 -10.14 6.50 -3.62
CA ILE A 84 -8.69 6.60 -3.50
C ILE A 84 -8.13 7.25 -4.76
N VAL A 85 -7.33 8.30 -4.58
CA VAL A 85 -6.64 9.02 -5.66
C VAL A 85 -5.17 8.60 -5.65
N ASN A 86 -4.68 8.12 -6.79
CA ASN A 86 -3.31 7.60 -6.94
C ASN A 86 -2.51 8.31 -8.04
N ASP A 87 -3.12 9.24 -8.77
CA ASP A 87 -2.58 9.85 -9.99
C ASP A 87 -2.26 11.34 -9.84
N LEU A 88 -2.37 11.89 -8.62
CA LEU A 88 -1.99 13.27 -8.36
C LEU A 88 -0.47 13.44 -8.50
N HIS A 89 -0.06 14.37 -9.37
CA HIS A 89 1.36 14.59 -9.69
C HIS A 89 2.05 15.54 -8.68
N SER A 90 1.28 16.50 -8.13
CA SER A 90 1.78 17.43 -7.11
C SER A 90 2.08 16.73 -5.77
N ASP A 91 1.43 15.59 -5.50
CA ASP A 91 1.68 14.75 -4.33
C ASP A 91 1.90 13.30 -4.74
N ARG A 92 3.17 12.91 -4.84
CA ARG A 92 3.57 11.55 -5.20
C ARG A 92 3.24 10.49 -4.14
N PHE A 93 2.86 10.89 -2.93
CA PHE A 93 2.55 9.99 -1.82
C PHE A 93 1.04 9.89 -1.51
N LEU A 94 0.21 10.56 -2.30
CA LEU A 94 -1.23 10.43 -2.19
C LEU A 94 -1.67 9.07 -2.75
N GLY A 95 -2.14 8.19 -1.85
CA GLY A 95 -2.67 6.86 -2.18
C GLY A 95 -1.64 5.82 -2.62
N ARG A 96 -0.38 6.21 -2.86
CA ARG A 96 0.70 5.34 -3.33
C ARG A 96 2.04 5.64 -2.66
N ILE A 97 2.93 4.66 -2.69
CA ILE A 97 4.34 4.82 -2.36
C ILE A 97 5.20 4.30 -3.51
N ILE A 98 6.37 4.91 -3.66
CA ILE A 98 7.36 4.53 -4.68
C ILE A 98 8.70 4.36 -3.99
N PHE A 99 9.38 3.25 -4.23
CA PHE A 99 10.70 2.96 -3.69
C PHE A 99 11.51 2.09 -4.65
N THR A 100 12.83 2.07 -4.52
CA THR A 100 13.72 1.20 -5.30
C THR A 100 14.16 0.01 -4.47
N LEU A 101 13.98 -1.19 -5.00
CA LEU A 101 14.44 -2.43 -4.41
C LEU A 101 15.67 -2.94 -5.16
N ASN A 102 16.74 -3.27 -4.43
CA ASN A 102 17.92 -3.92 -4.97
C ASN A 102 18.28 -5.10 -4.06
N ILE A 103 18.14 -6.31 -4.59
CA ILE A 103 18.50 -7.55 -3.90
C ILE A 103 19.85 -8.00 -4.45
N GLY A 104 20.89 -7.85 -3.62
CA GLY A 104 22.24 -8.29 -3.93
C GLY A 104 22.38 -9.82 -3.98
N LYS A 105 23.62 -10.28 -4.16
CA LYS A 105 24.00 -11.68 -3.98
C LYS A 105 23.94 -12.11 -2.53
#